data_AF-A0AAN4YMQ4-F1
#
_entry.id   AF-A0AAN4YMQ4-F1
#
_cell.length_a   1.000
_cell.length_b   1.000
_cell.length_c   1.000
_cell.angle_alpha   90.00
_cell.angle_beta   90.00
_cell.angle_gamma   90.00
#
_symmetry.space_group_name_H-M   'P 1'
#
loop_
_entity.id
_entity.type
_entity.pdbx_description
1 polymer ?
#
loop_
_entity_poly.entity_id
_entity_poly.type
_entity_poly.pdbx_seq_one_letter_code
_entity_poly.pdbx_strand_id
1 'polypeptide(L)'
;MLGGTNWGNLGYSSGYTSYDVGAAIIEDRQITREKYSEIKLEAQFLQVSPAYITSKPHSPCSGCYTNASALMTTRLQGESTNFYIIRHSNYIVTQSTSYEWRANTSQGSITVPQPGGSSTLHGRDSKFHVTDCDLGGINLIYPTAETFTWRRHGSKSVLVLYGGEDEIHEFAVDSNLGNATTIEGSNVRLGKRGATFVVQWDVIHSR
;
A
#
# COMPACT_ATOMS: atom_id res chain seq x y z
N MET A 1 -16.54 11.71 3.77
CA MET A 1 -17.03 12.68 4.78
C MET A 1 -17.44 13.96 4.07
N LEU A 2 -18.55 14.58 4.49
CA LEU A 2 -19.12 15.83 3.96
C LEU A 2 -19.51 16.71 5.15
N GLY A 3 -19.18 18.00 5.13
CA GLY A 3 -19.59 18.94 6.16
C GLY A 3 -20.99 19.53 5.88
N GLY A 4 -21.13 20.31 4.80
CA GLY A 4 -22.40 20.91 4.37
C GLY A 4 -22.45 22.41 4.65
N THR A 5 -23.64 22.94 4.96
CA THR A 5 -23.90 24.38 5.13
C THR A 5 -24.64 24.64 6.44
N ASN A 6 -24.23 25.65 7.20
CA ASN A 6 -24.93 26.16 8.37
C ASN A 6 -26.09 27.07 7.97
N TRP A 7 -27.09 26.51 7.29
CA TRP A 7 -28.26 27.25 6.82
C TRP A 7 -29.20 27.66 7.98
N GLY A 8 -30.06 28.65 7.77
CA GLY A 8 -31.10 29.00 8.74
C GLY A 8 -30.57 29.42 10.12
N ASN A 9 -29.40 30.06 10.20
CA ASN A 9 -28.73 30.46 11.45
C ASN A 9 -28.45 29.30 12.43
N LEU A 10 -28.35 28.05 11.95
CA LEU A 10 -28.06 26.88 12.81
C LEU A 10 -26.62 26.85 13.34
N GLY A 11 -25.72 27.65 12.74
CA GLY A 11 -24.32 27.72 13.09
C GLY A 11 -24.04 28.51 14.37
N TYR A 12 -22.88 28.26 14.97
CA TYR A 12 -22.41 29.00 16.14
C TYR A 12 -21.76 30.34 15.75
N SER A 13 -21.64 31.26 16.71
CA SER A 13 -21.32 32.68 16.46
C SER A 13 -19.92 32.99 15.91
N SER A 14 -18.93 32.09 16.04
CA SER A 14 -17.60 32.31 15.45
C SER A 14 -17.39 31.55 14.14
N GLY A 15 -18.41 30.82 13.67
CA GLY A 15 -18.48 30.29 12.32
C GLY A 15 -19.21 31.23 11.37
N TYR A 16 -19.17 30.91 10.09
CA TYR A 16 -19.98 31.54 9.06
C TYR A 16 -20.83 30.47 8.35
N THR A 17 -21.55 30.87 7.29
CA THR A 17 -22.54 30.01 6.62
C THR A 17 -21.95 28.72 6.06
N SER A 18 -20.77 28.78 5.43
CA SER A 18 -20.12 27.59 4.89
C SER A 18 -19.62 26.66 6.00
N TYR A 19 -19.84 25.36 5.80
CA TYR A 19 -19.31 24.31 6.66
C TYR A 19 -18.61 23.22 5.83
N ASP A 20 -17.92 23.62 4.77
CA ASP A 20 -17.12 22.72 3.92
C ASP A 20 -16.02 21.96 4.69
N VAL A 21 -15.46 22.60 5.71
CA VAL A 21 -14.44 22.09 6.65
C VAL A 21 -13.20 21.46 5.99
N GLY A 22 -12.94 21.72 4.70
CA GLY A 22 -11.85 21.03 3.98
C GLY A 22 -12.05 19.51 3.91
N ALA A 23 -13.30 19.04 4.00
CA ALA A 23 -13.64 17.63 3.89
C ALA A 23 -13.29 17.06 2.51
N ALA A 24 -13.27 15.73 2.41
CA ALA A 24 -13.02 15.05 1.14
C ALA A 24 -14.11 15.33 0.10
N ILE A 25 -15.38 15.40 0.53
CA ILE A 25 -16.50 15.80 -0.31
C ILE A 25 -16.75 17.29 -0.04
N ILE A 26 -16.73 18.09 -1.10
CA ILE A 26 -16.92 19.55 -1.06
C ILE A 26 -18.36 19.86 -0.63
N GLU A 27 -18.61 21.02 -0.02
CA GLU A 27 -19.94 21.48 0.39
C GLU A 27 -21.03 21.32 -0.69
N ASP A 28 -20.70 21.51 -1.97
CA ASP A 28 -21.62 21.33 -3.11
C ASP A 28 -21.71 19.87 -3.63
N ARG A 29 -21.06 18.94 -2.93
CA ARG A 29 -20.97 17.49 -3.17
C ARG A 29 -20.00 17.08 -4.27
N GLN A 30 -19.17 17.98 -4.78
CA GLN A 30 -18.07 17.60 -5.67
C GLN A 30 -17.02 16.74 -4.94
N ILE A 31 -16.37 15.85 -5.69
CA ILE A 31 -15.35 14.89 -5.18
C ILE A 31 -14.00 15.09 -5.88
N THR A 32 -13.68 16.33 -6.23
CA THR A 32 -12.51 16.71 -7.03
C THR A 32 -11.23 16.91 -6.22
N ARG A 33 -11.33 17.04 -4.88
CA ARG A 33 -10.16 17.11 -4.00
C ARG A 33 -9.41 15.78 -4.00
N GLU A 34 -8.10 15.82 -4.23
CA GLU A 34 -7.24 14.64 -4.28
C GLU A 34 -7.38 13.71 -3.07
N LYS A 35 -7.55 14.28 -1.87
CA LYS A 35 -7.78 13.54 -0.62
C LYS A 35 -9.01 12.61 -0.66
N TYR A 36 -9.99 12.86 -1.53
CA TYR A 36 -11.10 11.93 -1.73
C TYR A 36 -10.64 10.63 -2.38
N SER A 37 -9.84 10.74 -3.44
CA SER A 37 -9.27 9.59 -4.15
C SER A 37 -8.27 8.85 -3.29
N GLU A 38 -7.45 9.55 -2.52
CA GLU A 38 -6.49 8.94 -1.57
C GLU A 38 -7.21 8.11 -0.49
N ILE A 39 -8.21 8.70 0.19
CA ILE A 39 -9.02 7.97 1.20
C ILE A 39 -9.71 6.73 0.59
N LYS A 40 -10.05 6.77 -0.70
CA LYS A 40 -10.63 5.61 -1.40
C LYS A 40 -9.61 4.47 -1.53
N LEU A 41 -8.32 4.76 -1.72
CA LEU A 41 -7.27 3.72 -1.75
C LEU A 41 -7.18 3.03 -0.39
N GLU A 42 -7.05 3.80 0.69
CA GLU A 42 -7.01 3.27 2.06
C GLU A 42 -8.25 2.45 2.42
N ALA A 43 -9.45 2.96 2.11
CA ALA A 43 -10.70 2.30 2.44
C ALA A 43 -10.87 0.96 1.69
N GLN A 44 -10.48 0.91 0.41
CA GLN A 44 -10.57 -0.32 -0.39
C GLN A 44 -9.56 -1.37 0.09
N PHE A 45 -8.34 -0.95 0.45
CA PHE A 45 -7.34 -1.82 1.07
C PHE A 45 -7.87 -2.45 2.37
N LEU A 46 -8.31 -1.61 3.32
CA LEU A 46 -8.79 -2.07 4.62
C LEU A 46 -10.00 -3.00 4.50
N GLN A 47 -10.91 -2.73 3.55
CA GLN A 47 -12.08 -3.58 3.30
C GLN A 47 -11.70 -5.01 2.89
N VAL A 48 -10.54 -5.20 2.24
CA VAL A 48 -10.09 -6.51 1.74
C VAL A 48 -8.98 -7.14 2.60
N SER A 49 -8.67 -6.54 3.75
CA SER A 49 -7.61 -6.98 4.65
C SER A 49 -8.12 -7.26 6.06
N PRO A 50 -9.00 -8.27 6.27
CA PRO A 50 -9.56 -8.58 7.59
C PRO A 50 -8.51 -8.92 8.64
N ALA A 51 -7.36 -9.47 8.24
CA ALA A 51 -6.23 -9.75 9.12
C ALA A 51 -5.68 -8.48 9.82
N TYR A 52 -5.91 -7.29 9.26
CA TYR A 52 -5.55 -6.02 9.88
C TYR A 52 -6.22 -5.85 11.25
N ILE A 53 -7.50 -6.21 11.36
CA ILE A 53 -8.31 -6.02 12.58
C ILE A 53 -7.78 -6.86 13.74
N THR A 54 -7.30 -8.07 13.48
CA THR A 54 -6.80 -9.01 14.50
C THR A 54 -5.29 -8.89 14.74
N SER A 55 -4.60 -8.06 13.95
CA SER A 55 -3.17 -7.86 14.07
C SER A 55 -2.80 -7.02 15.30
N LYS A 56 -1.62 -7.27 15.87
CA LYS A 56 -1.12 -6.56 17.05
C LYS A 56 0.00 -5.60 16.63
N PRO A 57 -0.15 -4.28 16.87
CA PRO A 57 0.91 -3.33 16.57
C PRO A 57 2.09 -3.51 17.52
N HIS A 58 3.30 -3.55 16.97
CA HIS A 58 4.55 -3.46 17.73
C HIS A 58 5.00 -2.00 17.84
N SER A 59 5.92 -1.73 18.77
CA SER A 59 6.54 -0.41 18.86
C SER A 59 7.20 -0.02 17.52
N PRO A 60 7.04 1.24 17.07
CA PRO A 60 7.70 1.71 15.87
C PRO A 60 9.22 1.66 16.05
N CYS A 61 9.95 1.32 14.99
CA CYS A 61 11.40 1.29 15.04
C CYS A 61 12.06 1.76 13.75
N SER A 62 13.18 2.47 13.89
CA SER A 62 13.95 3.06 12.79
C SER A 62 14.95 2.02 12.26
N GLY A 63 14.95 1.80 10.94
CA GLY A 63 15.91 0.92 10.27
C GLY A 63 15.86 -0.58 10.63
N CYS A 64 14.80 -1.09 11.26
CA CYS A 64 14.72 -2.54 11.58
C CYS A 64 14.31 -3.41 10.40
N TYR A 65 13.43 -2.90 9.55
CA TYR A 65 12.84 -3.61 8.41
C TYR A 65 13.27 -2.98 7.09
N THR A 66 14.12 -1.96 7.16
CA THR A 66 14.72 -1.33 5.98
C THR A 66 16.20 -1.14 6.21
N ASN A 67 16.98 -1.00 5.14
CA ASN A 67 18.38 -0.60 5.24
C ASN A 67 18.57 0.93 5.45
N ALA A 68 17.49 1.69 5.66
CA ALA A 68 17.49 3.15 5.74
C ALA A 68 17.01 3.63 7.11
N SER A 69 17.93 4.15 7.94
CA SER A 69 17.60 4.70 9.27
C SER A 69 16.70 5.95 9.22
N ALA A 70 16.66 6.63 8.07
CA ALA A 70 15.72 7.73 7.83
C ALA A 70 14.25 7.27 7.86
N LEU A 71 13.98 5.97 7.70
CA LEU A 71 12.65 5.38 7.68
C LEU A 71 12.31 4.74 9.03
N MET A 72 11.08 4.95 9.46
CA MET A 72 10.46 4.34 10.63
C MET A 72 9.43 3.32 10.15
N THR A 73 9.42 2.14 10.77
CA THR A 73 8.44 1.10 10.46
C THR A 73 7.66 0.70 11.70
N THR A 74 6.34 0.64 11.57
CA THR A 74 5.45 0.00 12.56
C THR A 74 4.99 -1.32 11.99
N ARG A 75 5.40 -2.45 12.59
CA ARG A 75 4.91 -3.77 12.19
C ARG A 75 3.64 -4.10 12.95
N LEU A 76 2.64 -4.60 12.24
CA LEU A 76 1.44 -5.18 12.81
C LEU A 76 1.50 -6.69 12.57
N GLN A 77 1.59 -7.45 13.66
CA GLN A 77 1.72 -8.90 13.61
C GLN A 77 0.34 -9.57 13.67
N GLY A 78 -0.08 -10.20 12.58
CA GLY A 78 -1.23 -11.11 12.56
C GLY A 78 -0.84 -12.56 12.82
N GLU A 79 -1.78 -13.47 12.60
CA GLU A 79 -1.54 -14.92 12.72
C GLU A 79 -0.70 -15.44 11.56
N SER A 80 -1.12 -15.17 10.33
CA SER A 80 -0.34 -15.45 9.11
C SER A 80 0.12 -14.15 8.44
N THR A 81 -0.82 -13.24 8.17
CA THR A 81 -0.52 -11.98 7.50
C THR A 81 0.13 -10.96 8.44
N ASN A 82 1.18 -10.29 7.97
CA ASN A 82 1.80 -9.18 8.69
C ASN A 82 1.75 -7.90 7.85
N PHE A 83 1.62 -6.75 8.51
CA PHE A 83 1.65 -5.44 7.86
C PHE A 83 2.85 -4.64 8.35
N TYR A 84 3.43 -3.84 7.47
CA TYR A 84 4.58 -3.00 7.74
C TYR A 84 4.26 -1.60 7.24
N ILE A 85 3.96 -0.70 8.17
CA ILE A 85 3.65 0.70 7.86
C ILE A 85 4.97 1.46 7.87
N ILE A 86 5.44 1.87 6.69
CA ILE A 86 6.72 2.55 6.50
C ILE A 86 6.47 4.02 6.20
N ARG A 87 7.15 4.91 6.94
CA ARG A 87 7.15 6.36 6.72
C ARG A 87 8.53 6.94 7.00
N HIS A 88 8.80 8.18 6.61
CA HIS A 88 9.96 8.91 7.14
C HIS A 88 9.86 9.07 8.66
N SER A 89 10.98 8.89 9.35
CA SER A 89 11.11 9.12 10.80
C SER A 89 10.77 10.57 11.14
N ASN A 90 11.29 11.51 10.34
CA ASN A 90 10.87 12.91 10.35
C ASN A 90 9.72 13.10 9.35
N TYR A 91 8.49 13.19 9.86
CA TYR A 91 7.26 13.17 9.06
C TYR A 91 7.02 14.43 8.20
N ILE A 92 7.82 15.49 8.37
CA ILE A 92 7.69 16.72 7.55
C ILE A 92 8.60 16.72 6.31
N VAL A 93 9.47 15.71 6.17
CA VAL A 93 10.42 15.57 5.05
C VAL A 93 9.68 15.47 3.72
N THR A 94 10.19 16.18 2.72
CA THR A 94 9.65 16.20 1.35
C THR A 94 10.59 15.52 0.35
N GLN A 95 11.77 15.08 0.79
CA GLN A 95 12.74 14.38 -0.04
C GLN A 95 12.44 12.88 -0.10
N SER A 96 12.68 12.28 -1.26
CA SER A 96 12.60 10.83 -1.44
C SER A 96 13.72 10.09 -0.69
N THR A 97 13.46 8.86 -0.29
CA THR A 97 14.46 7.96 0.31
C THR A 97 14.38 6.59 -0.35
N SER A 98 15.50 6.15 -0.92
CA SER A 98 15.65 4.79 -1.45
C SER A 98 15.95 3.81 -0.33
N TYR A 99 15.38 2.62 -0.40
CA TYR A 99 15.56 1.58 0.59
C TYR A 99 15.40 0.17 0.00
N GLU A 100 15.91 -0.81 0.74
CA GLU A 100 15.54 -2.21 0.65
C GLU A 100 14.61 -2.53 1.82
N TRP A 101 13.58 -3.34 1.59
CA TRP A 101 12.70 -3.85 2.63
C TRP A 101 13.08 -5.27 3.03
N ARG A 102 13.00 -5.58 4.32
CA ARG A 102 13.31 -6.88 4.90
C ARG A 102 12.15 -7.35 5.75
N ALA A 103 11.71 -8.57 5.51
CA ALA A 103 10.61 -9.19 6.25
C ALA A 103 10.76 -10.70 6.33
N ASN A 104 10.00 -11.31 7.25
CA ASN A 104 9.85 -12.75 7.34
C ASN A 104 8.53 -13.14 6.68
N THR A 105 8.56 -14.19 5.87
CA THR A 105 7.41 -14.75 5.19
C THR A 105 7.28 -16.24 5.47
N SER A 106 6.17 -16.85 5.05
CA SER A 106 6.00 -18.32 5.05
C SER A 106 7.07 -19.06 4.23
N GLN A 107 7.74 -18.38 3.29
CA GLN A 107 8.82 -18.93 2.44
C GLN A 107 10.23 -18.53 2.91
N GLY A 108 10.34 -17.99 4.13
CA GLY A 108 11.60 -17.54 4.72
C GLY A 108 11.77 -16.03 4.72
N SER A 109 12.95 -15.57 5.15
CA SER A 109 13.29 -14.14 5.18
C SER A 109 13.60 -13.63 3.77
N ILE A 110 13.10 -12.43 3.47
CA ILE A 110 13.30 -11.76 2.19
C ILE A 110 14.04 -10.43 2.37
N THR A 111 14.79 -10.05 1.34
CA THR A 111 15.28 -8.69 1.12
C THR A 111 14.82 -8.27 -0.28
N VAL A 112 14.14 -7.13 -0.36
CA VAL A 112 13.34 -6.72 -1.51
C VAL A 112 13.80 -5.34 -1.96
N PRO A 113 14.01 -5.07 -3.27
CA PRO A 113 13.66 -5.92 -4.42
C PRO A 113 14.61 -7.11 -4.71
N GLN A 114 14.05 -8.29 -5.02
CA GLN A 114 14.86 -9.50 -5.27
C GLN A 114 15.61 -9.52 -6.61
N PRO A 115 15.03 -9.07 -7.75
CA PRO A 115 15.73 -8.97 -9.03
C PRO A 115 16.72 -7.80 -9.12
N GLY A 116 16.92 -7.04 -8.03
CA GLY A 116 17.75 -5.84 -7.98
C GLY A 116 16.94 -4.55 -8.14
N GLY A 117 17.61 -3.41 -7.93
CA GLY A 117 16.97 -2.09 -7.81
C GLY A 117 16.79 -1.68 -6.35
N SER A 118 16.02 -0.61 -6.11
CA SER A 118 15.68 -0.14 -4.78
C SER A 118 14.24 0.35 -4.77
N SER A 119 13.52 0.08 -3.67
CA SER A 119 12.23 0.71 -3.41
C SER A 119 12.45 2.19 -3.09
N THR A 120 11.47 3.03 -3.42
CA THR A 120 11.49 4.47 -3.08
C THR A 120 10.32 4.77 -2.14
N LEU A 121 10.56 5.63 -1.17
CA LEU A 121 9.50 6.30 -0.42
C LEU A 121 9.62 7.80 -0.69
N HIS A 122 8.63 8.38 -1.35
CA HIS A 122 8.58 9.80 -1.65
C HIS A 122 8.30 10.66 -0.42
N GLY A 123 8.55 11.95 -0.54
CA GLY A 123 8.32 12.91 0.54
C GLY A 123 6.86 12.97 0.96
N ARG A 124 6.62 12.95 2.28
CA ARG A 124 5.27 12.94 2.88
C ARG A 124 4.40 11.76 2.45
N ASP A 125 5.03 10.66 2.06
CA ASP A 125 4.35 9.40 1.76
C ASP A 125 4.50 8.39 2.91
N SER A 126 3.60 7.42 2.95
CA SER A 126 3.63 6.27 3.85
C SER A 126 3.01 5.08 3.14
N LYS A 127 3.63 3.90 3.27
CA LYS A 127 3.19 2.70 2.55
C LYS A 127 2.88 1.53 3.48
N PHE A 128 1.92 0.71 3.08
CA PHE A 128 1.68 -0.63 3.61
C PHE A 128 2.40 -1.69 2.79
N HIS A 129 3.48 -2.26 3.34
CA HIS A 129 3.97 -3.56 2.86
C HIS A 129 3.29 -4.69 3.63
N VAL A 130 3.04 -5.80 2.94
CA VAL A 130 2.30 -6.92 3.51
C VAL A 130 3.05 -8.22 3.24
N THR A 131 3.02 -9.15 4.20
CA THR A 131 3.46 -10.54 3.96
C THR A 131 2.33 -11.52 4.19
N ASP A 132 2.34 -12.60 3.43
CA ASP A 132 1.45 -13.77 3.58
C ASP A 132 -0.05 -13.40 3.62
N CYS A 133 -0.52 -12.69 2.59
CA CYS A 133 -1.91 -12.28 2.45
C CYS A 133 -2.70 -13.35 1.67
N ASP A 134 -3.82 -13.82 2.22
CA ASP A 134 -4.71 -14.76 1.53
C ASP A 134 -5.63 -14.03 0.53
N LEU A 135 -5.46 -14.33 -0.76
CA LEU A 135 -6.26 -13.82 -1.87
C LEU A 135 -7.35 -14.83 -2.29
N GLY A 136 -7.99 -15.46 -1.31
CA GLY A 136 -9.06 -16.43 -1.52
C GLY A 136 -8.54 -17.83 -1.88
N GLY A 137 -7.57 -18.34 -1.14
CA GLY A 137 -6.88 -19.61 -1.33
C GLY A 137 -5.54 -19.51 -2.07
N ILE A 138 -5.12 -18.30 -2.44
CA ILE A 138 -3.82 -18.03 -3.05
C ILE A 138 -3.03 -17.18 -2.07
N ASN A 139 -1.89 -17.70 -1.61
CA ASN A 139 -1.01 -16.95 -0.73
C ASN A 139 -0.17 -15.95 -1.54
N LEU A 140 -0.41 -14.66 -1.34
CA LEU A 140 0.47 -13.58 -1.77
C LEU A 140 1.59 -13.44 -0.74
N ILE A 141 2.76 -13.98 -1.06
CA ILE A 141 3.90 -14.06 -0.14
C ILE A 141 4.31 -12.65 0.32
N TYR A 142 4.39 -11.72 -0.63
CA TYR A 142 4.47 -10.28 -0.37
C TYR A 142 4.17 -9.49 -1.65
N PRO A 143 3.67 -8.25 -1.51
CA PRO A 143 3.90 -7.17 -2.46
C PRO A 143 4.64 -5.99 -1.79
N THR A 144 5.43 -5.24 -2.57
CA THR A 144 5.89 -3.90 -2.17
C THR A 144 4.99 -2.79 -2.71
N ALA A 145 4.17 -3.09 -3.73
CA ALA A 145 3.09 -2.21 -4.16
C ALA A 145 1.91 -2.37 -3.21
N GLU A 146 1.16 -1.29 -3.01
CA GLU A 146 0.00 -1.31 -2.12
C GLU A 146 -1.19 -1.97 -2.80
N THR A 147 -1.97 -2.72 -2.01
CA THR A 147 -3.16 -3.39 -2.53
C THR A 147 -4.33 -2.43 -2.55
N PHE A 148 -4.84 -2.10 -3.73
CA PHE A 148 -6.10 -1.35 -3.84
C PHE A 148 -7.27 -2.25 -3.48
N THR A 149 -7.39 -3.41 -4.12
CA THR A 149 -8.46 -4.38 -3.84
C THR A 149 -8.09 -5.77 -4.34
N TRP A 150 -8.81 -6.79 -3.88
CA TRP A 150 -8.80 -8.11 -4.51
C TRP A 150 -10.16 -8.80 -4.38
N ARG A 151 -10.47 -9.66 -5.34
CA ARG A 151 -11.70 -10.47 -5.35
C ARG A 151 -11.46 -11.83 -6.00
N ARG A 152 -12.08 -12.85 -5.44
CA ARG A 152 -12.19 -14.17 -6.08
C ARG A 152 -13.48 -14.25 -6.89
N HIS A 153 -13.37 -14.66 -8.14
CA HIS A 153 -14.49 -14.92 -9.04
C HIS A 153 -14.35 -16.34 -9.63
N GLY A 154 -15.10 -17.28 -9.09
CA GLY A 154 -15.00 -18.70 -9.44
C GLY A 154 -13.61 -19.27 -9.13
N SER A 155 -12.91 -19.73 -10.16
CA SER A 155 -11.55 -20.29 -10.07
C SER A 155 -10.44 -19.26 -10.22
N LYS A 156 -10.76 -17.97 -10.42
CA LYS A 156 -9.79 -16.90 -10.61
C LYS A 156 -9.81 -15.94 -9.42
N SER A 157 -8.64 -15.43 -9.05
CA SER A 157 -8.50 -14.27 -8.16
C SER A 157 -7.94 -13.09 -8.95
N VAL A 158 -8.53 -11.92 -8.74
CA VAL A 158 -8.06 -10.65 -9.31
C VAL A 158 -7.50 -9.81 -8.18
N LEU A 159 -6.26 -9.37 -8.33
CA LEU A 159 -5.55 -8.48 -7.43
C LEU A 159 -5.23 -7.19 -8.17
N VAL A 160 -5.50 -6.05 -7.54
CA VAL A 160 -5.12 -4.73 -8.06
C VAL A 160 -4.08 -4.13 -7.11
N LEU A 161 -2.87 -3.94 -7.62
CA LEU A 161 -1.77 -3.29 -6.93
C LEU A 161 -1.52 -1.91 -7.53
N TYR A 162 -1.07 -0.96 -6.71
CA TYR A 162 -0.69 0.39 -7.15
C TYR A 162 0.59 0.86 -6.46
N GLY A 163 1.23 1.84 -7.08
CA GLY A 163 2.46 2.49 -6.60
C GLY A 163 2.53 3.92 -7.10
N GLY A 164 3.37 4.72 -6.48
CA GLY A 164 3.68 6.08 -6.94
C GLY A 164 4.47 6.07 -8.24
N GLU A 165 4.44 7.18 -8.96
CA GLU A 165 5.26 7.36 -10.16
C GLU A 165 6.75 7.22 -9.85
N ASP A 166 7.52 6.62 -10.77
CA ASP A 166 8.95 6.36 -10.63
C ASP A 166 9.33 5.41 -9.48
N GLU A 167 8.35 4.68 -8.93
CA GLU A 167 8.58 3.62 -7.97
C GLU A 167 8.81 2.26 -8.66
N ILE A 168 9.76 1.49 -8.13
CA ILE A 168 9.96 0.10 -8.50
C ILE A 168 9.23 -0.77 -7.50
N HIS A 169 8.35 -1.62 -8.01
CA HIS A 169 7.62 -2.58 -7.19
C HIS A 169 7.82 -4.01 -7.63
N GLU A 170 7.61 -4.91 -6.69
CA GLU A 170 7.50 -6.32 -6.98
C GLU A 170 6.51 -7.02 -6.06
N PHE A 171 6.01 -8.15 -6.51
CA PHE A 171 5.27 -9.09 -5.68
C PHE A 171 5.73 -10.52 -5.93
N ALA A 172 5.46 -11.39 -4.97
CA ALA A 172 5.78 -12.80 -5.05
C ALA A 172 4.58 -13.68 -4.68
N VAL A 173 4.42 -14.77 -5.43
CA VAL A 173 3.45 -15.85 -5.17
C VAL A 173 4.17 -17.20 -5.16
N ASP A 174 3.47 -18.25 -4.73
CA ASP A 174 4.01 -19.62 -4.80
C ASP A 174 4.32 -20.01 -6.27
N SER A 175 5.53 -20.51 -6.51
CA SER A 175 5.98 -20.93 -7.84
C SER A 175 5.25 -22.15 -8.40
N ASN A 176 4.51 -22.89 -7.57
CA ASN A 176 3.67 -24.01 -7.98
C ASN A 176 2.36 -23.58 -8.63
N LEU A 177 1.98 -22.30 -8.56
CA LEU A 177 0.80 -21.76 -9.26
C LEU A 177 0.96 -21.79 -10.79
N GLY A 178 2.17 -22.01 -11.29
CA GLY A 178 2.47 -22.10 -12.71
C GLY A 178 3.35 -20.96 -13.21
N ASN A 179 3.33 -20.74 -14.52
CA ASN A 179 4.11 -19.68 -15.15
C ASN A 179 3.24 -18.43 -15.34
N ALA A 180 3.80 -17.25 -15.07
CA ALA A 180 3.15 -15.98 -15.36
C ALA A 180 3.27 -15.61 -16.84
N THR A 181 2.25 -14.95 -17.36
CA THR A 181 2.22 -14.37 -18.71
C THR A 181 1.86 -12.90 -18.62
N THR A 182 2.70 -12.03 -19.16
CA THR A 182 2.39 -10.61 -19.31
C THR A 182 1.44 -10.43 -20.49
N ILE A 183 0.25 -9.90 -20.25
CA ILE A 183 -0.72 -9.58 -21.31
C ILE A 183 -0.55 -8.14 -21.79
N GLU A 184 -0.37 -7.21 -20.85
CA GLU A 184 -0.18 -5.78 -21.10
C GLU A 184 0.95 -5.21 -20.23
N GLY A 185 1.54 -4.10 -20.69
CA GLY A 185 2.66 -3.43 -20.03
C GLY A 185 4.03 -3.82 -20.61
N SER A 186 4.93 -2.84 -20.68
CA SER A 186 6.35 -3.05 -20.94
C SER A 186 7.13 -3.08 -19.62
N ASN A 187 8.39 -3.53 -19.63
CA ASN A 187 9.31 -3.52 -18.48
C ASN A 187 8.91 -4.42 -17.29
N VAL A 188 8.04 -5.41 -17.50
CA VAL A 188 7.75 -6.43 -16.49
C VAL A 188 8.83 -7.50 -16.50
N ARG A 189 9.51 -7.71 -15.37
CA ARG A 189 10.50 -8.77 -15.16
C ARG A 189 9.87 -9.90 -14.37
N LEU A 190 9.96 -11.11 -14.91
CA LEU A 190 9.40 -12.32 -14.33
C LEU A 190 10.53 -13.30 -14.00
N GLY A 191 10.47 -13.97 -12.86
CA GLY A 191 11.45 -15.00 -12.56
C GLY A 191 11.17 -15.81 -11.31
N LYS A 192 11.50 -17.10 -11.36
CA LYS A 192 11.51 -17.97 -10.17
C LYS A 192 12.67 -17.58 -9.23
N ARG A 193 12.41 -17.60 -7.93
CA ARG A 193 13.36 -17.36 -6.84
C ARG A 193 13.07 -18.34 -5.71
N GLY A 194 13.79 -19.47 -5.73
CA GLY A 194 13.51 -20.58 -4.81
C GLY A 194 12.08 -21.11 -5.00
N ALA A 195 11.30 -21.10 -3.91
CA ALA A 195 9.91 -21.53 -3.88
C ALA A 195 8.91 -20.48 -4.41
N THR A 196 9.37 -19.26 -4.71
CA THR A 196 8.51 -18.15 -5.14
C THR A 196 8.66 -17.83 -6.63
N PHE A 197 7.60 -17.31 -7.22
CA PHE A 197 7.63 -16.66 -8.52
C PHE A 197 7.46 -15.15 -8.30
N VAL A 198 8.46 -14.38 -8.75
CA VAL A 198 8.54 -12.92 -8.53
C VAL A 198 8.20 -12.19 -9.82
N VAL A 199 7.40 -11.13 -9.68
CA VAL A 199 7.06 -10.17 -10.73
C VAL A 199 7.50 -8.79 -10.29
N GLN A 200 8.36 -8.13 -11.05
CA GLN A 200 8.85 -6.77 -10.80
C GLN A 200 8.49 -5.86 -11.97
N TRP A 201 8.13 -4.60 -11.68
CA TRP A 201 7.85 -3.58 -12.69
C TRP A 201 8.21 -2.18 -12.17
N ASP A 202 8.42 -1.27 -13.13
CA ASP A 202 8.58 0.16 -12.88
C ASP A 202 7.23 0.86 -13.10
N VAL A 203 6.80 1.71 -12.17
CA VAL A 203 5.60 2.53 -12.34
C VAL A 203 5.94 3.73 -13.21
N ILE A 204 5.46 3.70 -14.46
CA ILE A 204 5.64 4.77 -15.43
C ILE A 204 4.49 5.78 -15.34
N HIS A 205 4.82 7.07 -15.53
CA HIS A 205 3.82 8.13 -15.67
C HIS A 205 2.81 7.79 -16.77
N SER A 206 1.51 7.84 -16.44
CA SER A 206 0.46 7.80 -17.45
C SER A 206 0.44 9.16 -18.17
N ARG A 207 0.80 9.16 -19.46
CA ARG A 207 0.71 10.34 -20.33
C ARG A 207 -0.72 10.86 -20.48
#